data_AF-N1ZF38-F1
#
_entry.id   AF-N1ZF38-F1
#
_cell.length_a   1.000
_cell.length_b   1.000
_cell.length_c   1.000
_cell.angle_alpha   90.00
_cell.angle_beta   90.00
_cell.angle_gamma   90.00
#
_symmetry.space_group_name_H-M   'P 1'
#
loop_
_entity.id
_entity.type
_entity.pdbx_description
1 polymer ?
#
loop_
_entity_poly.entity_id
_entity_poly.type
_entity_poly.pdbx_seq_one_letter_code
_entity_poly.pdbx_strand_id
1 'polypeptide(L)'
;MRRYTLIFYTTEGILKISTQPTQNEKGDSSMKQVQISKDLFLLLIKYHIFECYNDEEKIVEELQKKFDSIINRNLYTKYKTAPTEEEKEKARQEYLDRKGIHSSFRW
;
A
#
# COMPACT_ATOMS: atom_id res chain seq x y z
N MET A 1 3.93 19.04 -23.22
CA MET A 1 5.29 18.53 -22.93
C MET A 1 5.64 18.40 -21.44
N ARG A 2 4.99 19.10 -20.49
CA ARG A 2 5.33 19.02 -19.04
C ARG A 2 4.69 17.85 -18.25
N ARG A 3 3.62 17.21 -18.76
CA ARG A 3 2.96 16.08 -18.08
C ARG A 3 3.77 14.77 -18.18
N TYR A 4 4.44 14.53 -19.31
CA TYR A 4 5.27 13.35 -19.49
C TYR A 4 6.48 13.34 -18.56
N THR A 5 7.20 14.46 -18.41
CA THR A 5 8.31 14.58 -17.45
C THR A 5 7.86 14.28 -16.03
N LEU A 6 6.69 14.78 -15.60
CA LEU A 6 6.15 14.46 -14.28
C LEU A 6 5.87 12.97 -14.11
N ILE A 7 5.26 12.32 -15.12
CA ILE A 7 5.04 10.86 -15.13
C ILE A 7 6.38 10.12 -15.00
N PHE A 8 7.42 10.50 -15.75
CA PHE A 8 8.73 9.85 -15.66
C PHE A 8 9.34 9.97 -14.24
N TYR A 9 9.26 11.13 -13.60
CA TYR A 9 9.75 11.29 -12.22
C TYR A 9 8.90 10.52 -11.20
N THR A 10 7.58 10.44 -11.41
CA THR A 10 6.67 9.67 -10.54
C THR A 10 6.86 8.17 -10.70
N THR A 11 7.07 7.66 -11.92
CA THR A 11 7.34 6.23 -12.17
C THR A 11 8.65 5.79 -11.55
N GLU A 12 9.70 6.61 -11.65
CA GLU A 12 10.97 6.36 -10.96
C GLU A 12 10.81 6.37 -9.43
N GLY A 13 9.98 7.27 -8.90
CA GLY A 13 9.62 7.29 -7.47
C GLY A 13 8.89 6.03 -7.02
N ILE A 14 7.94 5.53 -7.82
CA ILE A 14 7.18 4.30 -7.55
C ILE A 14 8.08 3.07 -7.62
N LEU A 15 8.94 2.98 -8.64
CA LEU A 15 9.92 1.89 -8.77
C LEU A 15 10.88 1.86 -7.57
N LYS A 16 11.33 3.03 -7.10
CA LYS A 16 12.22 3.15 -5.94
C LYS A 16 11.56 2.72 -4.62
N ILE A 17 10.24 2.88 -4.47
CA ILE A 17 9.48 2.40 -3.31
C ILE A 17 9.27 0.88 -3.38
N SER A 18 9.01 0.33 -4.57
CA SER A 18 8.91 -1.13 -4.79
C SER A 18 10.23 -1.88 -4.58
N THR A 19 11.36 -1.19 -4.74
CA THR A 19 12.71 -1.79 -4.67
C THR A 19 13.36 -1.62 -3.28
N GLN A 20 12.67 -1.03 -2.30
CA GLN A 20 13.14 -1.07 -0.92
C GLN A 20 13.13 -2.54 -0.46
N PRO A 21 14.26 -3.11 -0.05
CA PRO A 21 14.36 -4.52 0.26
C PRO A 21 13.51 -4.83 1.50
N THR A 22 12.35 -5.44 1.29
CA THR A 22 11.79 -6.32 2.32
C THR A 22 12.78 -7.47 2.48
N GLN A 23 13.52 -7.45 3.58
CA GLN A 23 14.34 -8.56 4.07
C GLN A 23 13.42 -9.77 4.27
N ASN A 24 13.25 -10.56 3.21
CA ASN A 24 12.65 -11.89 3.20
C ASN A 24 13.40 -12.64 2.09
N GLU A 25 14.48 -13.29 2.48
CA GLU A 25 15.21 -14.23 1.63
C GLU A 25 14.30 -15.41 1.29
N LYS A 26 13.64 -15.32 0.15
CA LYS A 26 13.20 -16.43 -0.72
C LYS A 26 12.66 -15.80 -2.00
N GLY A 27 13.38 -16.05 -3.08
CA GLY A 27 13.05 -15.54 -4.41
C GLY A 27 11.66 -15.96 -4.84
N ASP A 28 10.71 -15.05 -4.69
CA ASP A 28 9.52 -15.00 -5.53
C ASP A 28 9.29 -13.54 -5.92
N SER A 29 9.97 -13.14 -6.99
CA SER A 29 9.73 -11.88 -7.72
C SER A 29 8.45 -11.99 -8.57
N SER A 30 7.39 -12.61 -8.04
CA SER A 30 6.09 -12.60 -8.70
C SER A 30 5.47 -11.22 -8.47
N MET A 31 5.19 -10.50 -9.56
CA MET A 31 4.42 -9.26 -9.48
C MET A 31 3.06 -9.58 -8.87
N LYS A 32 2.87 -9.22 -7.60
CA LYS A 32 1.62 -9.51 -6.89
C LYS A 32 0.52 -8.68 -7.51
N GLN A 33 -0.48 -9.34 -8.07
CA GLN A 33 -1.65 -8.69 -8.63
C GLN A 33 -2.49 -8.08 -7.50
N VAL A 34 -2.80 -6.78 -7.60
CA VAL A 34 -3.67 -6.08 -6.66
C VAL A 34 -5.06 -5.95 -7.27
N GLN A 35 -6.07 -6.46 -6.56
CA GLN A 35 -7.47 -6.28 -6.94
C GLN A 35 -8.00 -4.93 -6.45
N ILE A 36 -8.63 -4.16 -7.34
CA ILE A 36 -9.27 -2.88 -7.03
C ILE A 36 -10.78 -2.96 -7.31
N SER A 37 -11.57 -2.11 -6.68
CA SER A 37 -13.00 -2.03 -6.96
C SER A 37 -13.23 -1.53 -8.39
N LYS A 38 -14.32 -2.00 -9.01
CA LYS A 38 -14.71 -1.57 -10.36
C LYS A 38 -14.93 -0.06 -10.42
N ASP A 39 -15.52 0.51 -9.37
CA ASP A 39 -15.81 1.93 -9.30
C ASP A 39 -14.53 2.77 -9.27
N LEU A 40 -13.53 2.36 -8.47
CA LEU A 40 -12.23 3.03 -8.44
C LEU A 40 -11.52 2.95 -9.79
N PHE A 41 -11.60 1.80 -10.47
CA PHE A 41 -11.04 1.65 -11.82
C PHE A 41 -11.70 2.60 -12.83
N LEU A 42 -13.03 2.74 -12.80
CA LEU A 42 -13.76 3.68 -13.65
C LEU A 42 -13.41 5.13 -13.34
N LEU A 43 -13.25 5.48 -12.05
CA LEU A 43 -12.81 6.82 -11.65
C LEU A 43 -11.40 7.12 -12.17
N LEU A 44 -10.48 6.15 -12.11
CA LEU A 44 -9.14 6.28 -12.69
C LEU A 44 -9.18 6.49 -14.21
N ILE A 45 -10.06 5.77 -14.91
CA ILE A 45 -10.28 5.98 -16.35
C ILE A 45 -10.79 7.41 -16.61
N LYS A 46 -11.81 7.85 -15.86
CA LYS A 46 -12.39 9.19 -15.97
C LYS A 46 -11.34 10.28 -15.74
N TYR A 47 -10.47 10.07 -14.77
CA TYR A 47 -9.40 10.99 -14.42
C TYR A 47 -8.31 11.05 -15.49
N HIS A 48 -7.79 9.90 -15.92
CA HIS A 48 -6.62 9.84 -16.80
C HIS A 48 -6.95 9.92 -18.30
N ILE A 49 -8.08 9.37 -18.74
CA ILE A 49 -8.45 9.33 -20.17
C ILE A 49 -9.30 10.53 -20.53
N PHE A 50 -10.28 10.88 -19.70
CA PHE A 50 -11.22 11.96 -19.98
C PHE A 50 -10.81 13.31 -19.38
N GLU A 51 -9.65 13.38 -18.71
CA GLU A 51 -9.11 14.57 -18.04
C GLU A 51 -10.14 15.26 -17.13
N CYS A 52 -11.02 14.48 -16.48
CA CYS A 52 -12.05 15.00 -15.59
C CYS A 52 -11.59 14.86 -14.13
N TYR A 53 -11.24 15.99 -13.52
CA TYR A 53 -10.62 16.08 -12.19
C TYR A 53 -11.63 16.19 -11.04
N ASN A 54 -12.94 16.18 -11.32
CA ASN A 54 -13.97 16.41 -10.31
C ASN A 54 -13.95 15.39 -9.14
N ASP A 55 -13.46 14.18 -9.41
CA ASP A 55 -13.44 13.07 -8.44
C ASP A 55 -12.02 12.76 -7.93
N GLU A 56 -11.06 13.68 -8.09
CA GLU A 56 -9.66 13.45 -7.71
C GLU A 56 -9.49 13.10 -6.23
N GLU A 57 -10.13 13.86 -5.34
CA GLU A 57 -10.08 13.62 -3.89
C GLU A 57 -10.59 12.22 -3.54
N LYS A 58 -11.68 11.79 -4.19
CA LYS A 58 -12.27 10.47 -4.00
C LYS A 58 -11.34 9.35 -4.48
N ILE A 59 -10.63 9.55 -5.59
CA ILE A 59 -9.63 8.59 -6.10
C ILE A 59 -8.49 8.45 -5.09
N VAL A 60 -7.98 9.56 -4.57
CA VAL A 60 -6.89 9.56 -3.58
C VAL A 60 -7.32 8.83 -2.31
N GLU A 61 -8.51 9.14 -1.78
CA GLU A 61 -9.04 8.51 -0.57
C GLU A 61 -9.19 6.99 -0.73
N GLU A 62 -9.79 6.53 -1.83
CA GLU A 62 -10.00 5.10 -2.09
C GLU A 62 -8.68 4.34 -2.32
N LEU A 63 -7.70 4.96 -2.99
CA LEU A 63 -6.36 4.40 -3.13
C LEU A 63 -5.63 4.32 -1.78
N GLN A 64 -5.72 5.34 -0.95
CA GLN A 64 -5.15 5.33 0.41
C GLN A 64 -5.76 4.21 1.26
N LYS A 65 -7.09 4.08 1.28
CA LYS A 65 -7.78 2.97 1.96
C LYS A 65 -7.29 1.61 1.48
N LYS A 66 -7.12 1.45 0.16
CA LYS A 66 -6.61 0.19 -0.42
C LYS A 66 -5.17 -0.08 0.03
N PHE A 67 -4.32 0.92 0.00
CA PHE A 67 -2.93 0.83 0.44
C PHE A 67 -2.83 0.43 1.91
N ASP A 68 -3.63 1.06 2.77
CA ASP A 68 -3.68 0.76 4.19
C ASP A 68 -4.11 -0.69 4.46
N SER A 69 -5.09 -1.18 3.72
CA SER A 69 -5.54 -2.57 3.78
C SER A 69 -4.40 -3.55 3.44
N ILE A 70 -3.62 -3.26 2.40
CA ILE A 70 -2.47 -4.09 2.00
C ILE A 70 -1.40 -4.13 3.09
N ILE A 71 -1.03 -2.97 3.64
CA ILE A 71 -0.04 -2.92 4.72
C ILE A 71 -0.55 -3.67 5.96
N ASN A 72 -1.81 -3.46 6.35
CA ASN A 72 -2.38 -4.16 7.51
C ASN A 72 -2.38 -5.68 7.31
N ARG A 73 -2.69 -6.17 6.09
CA ARG A 73 -2.60 -7.59 5.77
C ARG A 73 -1.17 -8.11 5.86
N ASN A 74 -0.19 -7.34 5.39
CA ASN A 74 1.22 -7.69 5.49
C ASN A 74 1.71 -7.73 6.94
N LEU A 75 1.36 -6.73 7.75
CA LEU A 75 1.68 -6.70 9.19
C LEU A 75 1.07 -7.89 9.92
N TYR A 76 -0.20 -8.20 9.66
CA TYR A 76 -0.85 -9.38 10.22
C TYR A 76 -0.16 -10.69 9.81
N THR A 77 0.23 -10.80 8.53
CA THR A 77 0.93 -11.98 8.03
C THR A 77 2.28 -12.12 8.71
N LYS A 78 3.07 -11.04 8.79
CA LYS A 78 4.36 -11.01 9.50
C LYS A 78 4.19 -11.42 10.96
N TYR A 79 3.21 -10.87 11.67
CA TYR A 79 2.89 -11.26 13.04
C TYR A 79 2.59 -12.76 13.17
N LYS A 80 1.81 -13.33 12.24
CA LYS A 80 1.44 -14.76 12.28
C LYS A 80 2.58 -15.70 11.87
N THR A 81 3.50 -15.25 11.03
CA THR A 81 4.63 -16.07 10.55
C THR A 81 5.94 -15.81 11.28
N ALA A 82 5.97 -14.88 12.25
CA ALA A 82 7.17 -14.56 13.01
C ALA A 82 7.66 -15.77 13.83
N PRO A 83 8.94 -16.15 13.73
CA PRO A 83 9.50 -17.27 14.49
C PRO A 83 9.83 -16.90 15.95
N THR A 84 10.06 -15.61 16.24
CA THR A 84 10.45 -15.11 17.57
C THR A 84 9.38 -14.20 18.16
N GLU A 85 9.25 -14.21 19.50
CA GLU A 85 8.24 -13.39 20.19
C GLU A 85 8.56 -11.89 20.09
N GLU A 86 9.84 -11.50 19.97
CA GLU A 86 10.25 -10.10 19.79
C GLU A 86 9.79 -9.52 18.43
N GLU A 87 9.96 -10.26 17.34
CA GLU A 87 9.51 -9.82 16.01
C GLU A 87 7.98 -9.76 15.92
N LYS A 88 7.32 -10.70 16.60
CA LYS A 88 5.88 -10.75 16.72
C LYS A 88 5.34 -9.55 17.50
N GLU A 89 5.96 -9.22 18.64
CA GLU A 89 5.57 -8.05 19.43
C GLU A 89 5.86 -6.73 18.69
N LYS A 90 6.95 -6.67 17.93
CA LYS A 90 7.26 -5.51 17.07
C LYS A 90 6.20 -5.29 15.99
N ALA A 91 5.81 -6.35 15.28
CA ALA A 91 4.74 -6.27 14.27
C ALA A 91 3.38 -5.92 14.89
N ARG A 92 3.12 -6.38 16.13
CA ARG A 92 1.93 -6.00 16.90
C ARG A 92 1.94 -4.52 17.23
N GLN A 93 3.04 -3.99 17.75
CA GLN A 93 3.13 -2.59 18.13
C GLN A 93 3.00 -1.68 16.91
N GLU A 94 3.63 -2.02 15.79
CA GLU A 94 3.51 -1.28 14.53
C GLU A 94 2.06 -1.24 14.00
N TYR A 95 1.30 -2.33 14.18
CA TYR A 95 -0.13 -2.35 13.86
C TYR A 95 -0.95 -1.43 14.77
N LEU A 96 -0.69 -1.46 16.08
CA LEU A 96 -1.41 -0.66 17.07
C LEU A 96 -1.14 0.84 16.88
N ASP A 97 0.12 1.22 16.67
CA ASP A 97 0.53 2.60 16.43
C ASP A 97 -0.14 3.16 15.17
N ARG A 98 -0.19 2.36 14.10
CA ARG A 98 -0.83 2.74 12.84
C ARG A 98 -2.35 2.86 12.94
N LYS A 99 -2.98 2.08 13.82
CA LYS A 99 -4.41 2.15 14.10
C LYS A 99 -4.76 3.20 15.16
N GLY A 100 -3.77 3.79 15.84
CA GLY A 100 -3.99 4.68 16.97
C GLY A 100 -4.62 3.97 18.18
N ILE A 101 -4.41 2.67 18.32
CA ILE A 101 -4.96 1.86 19.41
C ILE A 101 -3.94 1.79 20.55
N HIS A 102 -4.40 1.87 21.79
CA HIS A 102 -3.53 1.79 22.97
C HIS A 102 -2.73 0.47 22.99
N SER A 103 -1.46 0.54 23.40
CA SER A 103 -0.50 -0.59 23.41
C SER A 103 -0.96 -1.79 24.24
N SER A 104 -1.82 -1.58 25.25
CA SER A 104 -2.38 -2.65 26.09
C SER A 104 -3.50 -3.46 25.41
N PHE A 105 -3.99 -3.05 24.24
CA PHE A 105 -5.11 -3.71 23.57
C PHE A 105 -4.74 -5.12 23.10
N ARG A 106 -5.46 -6.14 23.59
CA ARG A 106 -5.31 -7.54 23.16
C ARG A 106 -6.50 -7.92 22.28
N TRP A 107 -6.20 -8.60 21.18
CA TRP A 107 -7.13 -9.11 20.18
C TRP A 107 -6.96 -10.62 20.00
#